data_AF-A0A7C1NZT0-F1
#
_entry.id   AF-A0A7C1NZT0-F1
#
_cell.length_a   1.000
_cell.length_b   1.000
_cell.length_c   1.000
_cell.angle_alpha   90.00
_cell.angle_beta   90.00
_cell.angle_gamma   90.00
#
_symmetry.space_group_name_H-M   'P 1'
#
loop_
_entity.id
_entity.type
_entity.pdbx_description
1 polymer ?
#
loop_
_entity_poly.entity_id
_entity_poly.type
_entity_poly.pdbx_seq_one_letter_code
_entity_poly.pdbx_strand_id
1 'polypeptide(L)' 'MMCENATKLASDELDRRLSIGETLRLRLHLFGCDACSGFVRQIGMMRKATRRYVATDASDEGDR' A
#
# COMPACT_ATOMS: atom_id res chain seq x y z
N MET A 1 6.24 17.62 1.54
CA MET A 1 6.66 16.21 1.37
C MET A 1 7.38 16.14 0.04
N MET A 2 8.61 15.61 0.01
CA MET A 2 9.31 15.30 -1.24
C MET A 2 8.84 13.94 -1.77
N CYS A 3 8.92 13.72 -3.08
CA CYS A 3 8.55 12.46 -3.71
C CYS A 3 9.27 11.26 -3.08
N GLU A 4 10.55 11.41 -2.69
CA GLU A 4 11.31 10.37 -1.98
C GLU A 4 10.64 9.97 -0.65
N ASN A 5 10.17 10.96 0.13
CA ASN A 5 9.47 10.69 1.37
C ASN A 5 8.11 10.01 1.12
N ALA A 6 7.43 10.35 0.02
CA ALA A 6 6.17 9.72 -0.36
C ALA A 6 6.37 8.24 -0.71
N THR A 7 7.37 7.94 -1.54
CA THR A 7 7.76 6.57 -1.89
C THR A 7 8.22 5.80 -0.66
N LYS A 8 9.00 6.43 0.24
CA LYS A 8 9.45 5.80 1.48
C LYS A 8 8.29 5.46 2.40
N LEU A 9 7.34 6.37 2.59
CA LEU A 9 6.11 6.13 3.35
C LEU A 9 5.24 5.05 2.70
N ALA A 10 5.16 5.01 1.37
CA ALA A 10 4.43 3.97 0.66
C ALA A 10 5.08 2.59 0.83
N SER A 11 6.42 2.51 0.77
CA SER A 11 7.17 1.28 1.07
C SER A 11 7.02 0.87 2.53
N ASP A 12 7.07 1.83 3.43
CA ASP A 12 6.91 1.65 4.86
C ASP A 12 5.49 1.16 5.20
N GLU A 13 4.47 1.52 4.40
CA GLU A 13 3.11 0.95 4.51
C GLU A 13 3.08 -0.56 4.29
N LEU A 14 3.96 -1.08 3.44
CA LEU A 14 4.06 -2.52 3.18
C LEU A 14 4.59 -3.27 4.40
N ASP A 15 5.55 -2.69 5.11
CA ASP A 15 6.22 -3.30 6.27
C ASP A 15 5.46 -3.06 7.59
N ARG A 16 4.98 -1.82 7.79
CA ARG A 16 4.25 -1.39 8.99
C ARG A 16 2.97 -0.64 8.65
N ARG A 17 2.03 -0.56 9.60
CA ARG A 17 0.85 0.31 9.46
C ARG A 17 1.27 1.77 9.63
N LEU A 18 0.99 2.60 8.62
CA LEU A 18 1.14 4.04 8.75
C LEU A 18 0.18 4.60 9.80
N SER A 19 0.62 5.67 10.46
CA SER A 19 -0.28 6.48 11.28
C SER A 19 -1.24 7.28 10.41
N ILE A 20 -2.44 7.55 10.94
CA ILE A 20 -3.51 8.28 10.22
C ILE A 20 -3.00 9.62 9.65
N GLY A 21 -2.15 10.34 10.40
CA GLY A 21 -1.55 11.60 9.94
C GLY A 21 -0.57 11.45 8.78
N GLU A 22 0.17 10.33 8.72
CA GLU A 22 1.09 10.02 7.64
C GLU A 22 0.33 9.66 6.36
N THR A 23 -0.71 8.84 6.47
CA THR A 23 -1.61 8.51 5.36
C THR A 23 -2.28 9.75 4.77
N LEU A 24 -2.73 10.68 5.63
CA LEU A 24 -3.36 11.91 5.16
C LEU A 24 -2.37 12.80 4.39
N ARG A 25 -1.15 12.95 4.93
CA ARG A 25 -0.08 13.73 4.30
C ARG A 25 0.37 13.11 2.97
N LEU A 26 0.46 11.78 2.91
CA LEU A 26 0.72 11.04 1.68
C LEU A 26 -0.39 11.29 0.65
N ARG A 27 -1.66 11.11 1.01
CA ARG A 27 -2.81 11.36 0.11
C ARG A 27 -2.82 12.77 -0.48
N LEU A 28 -2.56 13.79 0.33
CA LEU A 28 -2.48 15.18 -0.15
C LEU A 28 -1.37 15.35 -1.20
N HIS A 29 -0.22 14.71 -1.02
CA HIS A 29 0.87 14.75 -1.98
C HIS A 29 0.55 14.00 -3.27
N LEU A 30 -0.05 12.80 -3.18
CA LEU A 30 -0.49 12.04 -4.35
C LEU A 30 -1.48 12.82 -5.21
N PHE A 31 -2.30 13.66 -4.59
CA PHE A 31 -3.27 14.49 -5.32
C PHE A 31 -2.61 15.53 -6.22
N GLY A 32 -1.39 15.98 -5.87
CA GLY A 32 -0.60 16.92 -6.67
C GLY A 32 0.55 16.27 -7.45
N CYS A 33 0.72 14.95 -7.37
CA CYS A 33 1.82 14.24 -8.01
C CYS A 33 1.38 12.88 -8.56
N ASP A 34 1.12 12.86 -9.87
CA ASP A 34 0.73 11.65 -10.60
C ASP A 34 1.78 10.54 -10.52
N ALA A 35 3.07 10.88 -10.56
CA ALA A 35 4.15 9.91 -10.50
C ALA A 35 4.11 9.08 -9.20
N CYS A 36 3.96 9.76 -8.05
CA CYS A 36 3.80 9.09 -6.77
C CYS A 36 2.47 8.32 -6.69
N SER A 37 1.39 8.86 -7.28
CA SER A 37 0.09 8.17 -7.30
C SER A 37 0.15 6.82 -8.04
N GLY A 38 0.88 6.75 -9.16
CA GLY A 38 1.07 5.53 -9.93
C GLY A 38 1.85 4.48 -9.16
N PHE A 39 2.93 4.89 -8.47
CA PHE A 39 3.72 4.01 -7.63
C PHE A 39 2.89 3.39 -6.49
N VAL A 40 2.20 4.22 -5.69
CA VAL A 40 1.39 3.74 -4.57
C VAL A 40 0.28 2.80 -5.05
N ARG A 41 -0.34 3.10 -6.20
CA ARG A 41 -1.35 2.23 -6.79
C ARG A 41 -0.78 0.87 -7.19
N GLN A 42 0.42 0.83 -7.77
CA GLN A 42 1.09 -0.41 -8.16
C GLN A 42 1.38 -1.30 -6.96
N ILE A 43 2.01 -0.76 -5.91
CA ILE A 43 2.32 -1.54 -4.71
C ILE A 43 1.05 -1.99 -3.97
N GLY A 44 0.00 -1.16 -3.96
CA GLY A 44 -1.28 -1.50 -3.34
C GLY A 44 -1.98 -2.65 -4.06
N MET A 45 -1.84 -2.72 -5.38
CA MET A 45 -2.35 -3.83 -6.18
C MET A 45 -1.63 -5.14 -5.85
N MET A 46 -0.29 -5.10 -5.75
CA MET A 46 0.50 -6.27 -5.31
C MET A 46 0.05 -6.75 -3.94
N ARG A 47 -0.10 -5.85 -2.97
CA ARG A 47 -0.58 -6.20 -1.62
C ARG A 47 -1.97 -6.82 -1.64
N LYS A 48 -2.89 -6.29 -2.44
CA LYS A 48 -4.26 -6.82 -2.57
C LYS A 48 -4.25 -8.22 -3.17
N ALA A 49 -3.39 -8.48 -4.16
CA ALA A 49 -3.20 -9.80 -4.75
C ALA A 49 -2.64 -10.80 -3.71
N THR A 50 -1.56 -10.45 -3.00
CA THR A 50 -0.99 -11.29 -1.93
C THR A 50 -2.01 -11.58 -0.83
N ARG A 51 -2.76 -10.56 -0.38
CA ARG A 51 -3.80 -10.75 0.65
C ARG A 51 -4.94 -11.64 0.17
N ARG A 52 -5.30 -11.58 -1.12
CA ARG A 52 -6.33 -12.45 -1.70
C ARG A 52 -5.81 -13.89 -1.85
N TYR A 53 -4.55 -14.07 -2.22
CA TYR A 53 -3.90 -15.38 -2.29
C TYR A 53 -3.89 -16.05 -0.90
N VAL A 54 -3.40 -15.35 0.13
CA VAL A 54 -3.41 -15.86 1.52
C VAL A 54 -4.82 -16.13 2.02
N ALA A 55 -5.81 -15.30 1.66
CA ALA A 55 -7.20 -15.54 2.05
C ALA A 55 -7.82 -16.76 1.34
N THR A 56 -7.43 -17.03 0.09
CA THR A 56 -7.86 -18.20 -0.66
C THR A 56 -7.21 -19.48 -0.14
N ASP A 57 -5.92 -19.45 0.18
CA ASP A 57 -5.18 -20.58 0.75
C ASP A 57 -5.74 -20.99 2.13
N ALA A 58 -6.05 -20.00 2.98
CA ALA A 58 -6.73 -20.22 4.26
C ALA A 58 -8.19 -20.74 4.12
N SER A 59 -8.79 -20.66 2.92
CA SER A 59 -10.12 -21.22 2.66
C SER A 59 -10.04 -22.66 2.13
N ASP A 60 -8.88 -23.11 1.65
CA ASP A 60 -8.62 -24.48 1.18
C ASP A 60 -8.16 -25.41 2.34
N GLU A 61 -7.48 -24.86 3.36
CA GLU A 61 -7.09 -25.60 4.58
C GLU A 61 -8.26 -25.87 5.56
N GLY A 62 -9.45 -25.30 5.34
CA GLY A 62 -10.64 -25.54 6.16
C GLY A 62 -11.53 -26.69 5.68
N ASP A 63 -11.22 -27.27 4.51
CA ASP A 63 -11.94 -28.38 3.87
C ASP A 63 -10.93 -29.49 3.48
N ARG A 64 -10.17 -30.00 4.45
CA ARG A 64 -9.42 -31.26 4.26
C ARG A 64 -9.33 -32.08 5.53
#